data_AF-A0A9Q8ZE38-F1
#
_entry.id   AF-A0A9Q8ZE38-F1
#
_cell.length_a   1.000
_cell.length_b   1.000
_cell.length_c   1.000
_cell.angle_alpha   90.00
_cell.angle_beta   90.00
_cell.angle_gamma   90.00
#
_symmetry.space_group_name_H-M   'P 1'
#
loop_
_entity.id
_entity.type
_entity.pdbx_description
1 polymer ?
#
loop_
_entity_poly.entity_id
_entity_poly.type
_entity_poly.pdbx_seq_one_letter_code
_entity_poly.pdbx_strand_id
1 'polypeptide(L)'
;MSNSPEQSVQSQGEEPVLFFLPRDDNGYLSNMYLNNFVYEDGRKFNCVEQFFHAGKAELFGDHEALDQIMKVRNGRKQKSLGRKVKGFVEEEWKAGKYQILLLLDGS
;
A
#
# COMPACT_ATOMS: atom_id res chain seq x y z
N MET A 1 -16.42 41.66 -36.24
CA MET A 1 -17.04 40.63 -35.38
C MET A 1 -15.96 40.21 -34.41
N SER A 2 -15.98 40.79 -33.21
CA SER A 2 -14.96 40.66 -32.18
C SER A 2 -15.05 39.29 -31.50
N ASN A 3 -13.94 38.55 -31.49
CA ASN A 3 -13.80 37.32 -30.72
C ASN A 3 -13.79 37.67 -29.21
N SER A 4 -14.75 37.14 -28.46
CA SER A 4 -14.76 37.19 -26.99
C SER A 4 -13.69 36.25 -26.45
N PRO A 5 -12.89 36.64 -25.45
CA PRO A 5 -11.91 35.74 -24.86
C PRO A 5 -12.62 34.72 -23.97
N GLU A 6 -12.38 33.43 -24.22
CA GLU A 6 -12.68 32.35 -23.30
C GLU A 6 -12.05 32.67 -21.94
N GLN A 7 -12.89 32.90 -20.93
CA GLN A 7 -12.43 33.11 -19.57
C GLN A 7 -11.99 31.76 -19.00
N SER A 8 -10.68 31.61 -18.81
CA SER A 8 -10.09 30.52 -18.03
C SER A 8 -10.59 30.62 -16.60
N VAL A 9 -11.37 29.63 -16.16
CA VAL A 9 -11.77 29.47 -14.77
C VAL A 9 -10.52 29.13 -13.96
N GLN A 10 -10.02 30.08 -13.18
CA GLN A 10 -8.97 29.82 -12.20
C GLN A 10 -9.59 29.02 -11.03
N SER A 11 -9.19 27.75 -10.87
CA SER A 11 -9.58 26.94 -9.72
C SER A 11 -8.86 27.46 -8.48
N GLN A 12 -9.58 28.18 -7.61
CA GLN A 12 -9.09 28.49 -6.27
C GLN A 12 -9.23 27.24 -5.39
N GLY A 13 -8.21 26.39 -5.45
CA GLY A 13 -8.02 25.24 -4.58
C GLY A 13 -6.56 24.83 -4.63
N GLU A 14 -6.03 24.30 -3.53
CA GLU A 14 -4.69 23.71 -3.54
C GLU A 14 -4.62 22.62 -4.62
N GLU A 15 -3.57 22.62 -5.44
CA GLU A 15 -3.39 21.58 -6.46
C GLU A 15 -3.22 20.20 -5.78
N PRO A 16 -3.85 19.14 -6.31
CA PRO A 16 -3.76 17.82 -5.70
C PRO A 16 -2.33 17.27 -5.78
N VAL A 17 -1.87 16.66 -4.69
CA VAL A 17 -0.59 15.95 -4.66
C VAL A 17 -0.77 14.58 -5.34
N LEU A 18 -0.16 14.39 -6.51
CA LEU A 18 -0.17 13.12 -7.23
C LEU A 18 1.04 12.26 -6.85
N PHE A 19 0.81 10.97 -6.61
CA PHE A 19 1.86 9.98 -6.34
C PHE A 19 1.43 8.61 -6.88
N PHE A 20 2.35 7.88 -7.51
CA PHE A 20 2.05 6.54 -8.05
C PHE A 20 3.16 5.53 -7.74
N LEU A 21 4.41 5.84 -8.10
CA LEU A 21 5.56 4.97 -7.87
C LEU A 21 6.43 5.51 -6.72
N PRO A 22 7.12 4.60 -6.00
CA PRO A 22 8.00 5.00 -4.89
C PRO A 22 9.24 5.79 -5.32
N ARG A 23 9.45 6.02 -6.62
CA ARG A 23 10.57 6.77 -7.19
C ARG A 23 10.16 8.13 -7.77
N ASP A 24 8.87 8.45 -7.73
CA ASP A 24 8.37 9.76 -8.16
C ASP A 24 8.67 10.80 -7.07
N ASP A 25 8.50 12.09 -7.36
CA ASP A 25 8.79 13.19 -6.42
C ASP A 25 8.02 13.05 -5.09
N ASN A 26 6.75 12.64 -5.17
CA ASN A 26 5.90 12.34 -4.02
C ASN A 26 5.87 10.85 -3.66
N GLY A 27 6.86 10.09 -4.13
CA GLY A 27 6.92 8.63 -4.00
C GLY A 27 6.94 8.14 -2.56
N TYR A 28 7.33 8.98 -1.60
CA TYR A 28 7.30 8.68 -0.16
C TYR A 28 5.88 8.47 0.38
N LEU A 29 4.86 8.96 -0.33
CA LEU A 29 3.44 8.70 -0.02
C LEU A 29 2.97 7.34 -0.56
N SER A 30 3.78 6.67 -1.39
CA SER A 30 3.46 5.34 -1.91
C SER A 30 3.60 4.28 -0.82
N ASN A 31 2.64 3.37 -0.76
CA ASN A 31 2.74 2.17 0.08
C ASN A 31 3.90 1.22 -0.32
N MET A 32 4.44 1.38 -1.52
CA MET A 32 5.64 0.67 -1.98
C MET A 32 6.96 1.41 -1.67
N TYR A 33 6.89 2.57 -1.02
CA TYR A 33 8.07 3.32 -0.62
C TYR A 33 8.89 2.51 0.38
N LEU A 34 10.18 2.40 0.12
CA LEU A 34 11.09 1.65 0.98
C LEU A 34 11.40 2.49 2.22
N ASN A 35 10.73 2.15 3.31
CA ASN A 35 11.00 2.68 4.63
C ASN A 35 10.94 1.51 5.61
N ASN A 36 12.09 1.16 6.20
CA ASN A 36 12.11 0.03 7.13
C ASN A 36 11.47 0.44 8.45
N PHE A 37 10.54 -0.37 8.94
CA PHE A 37 9.93 -0.18 10.26
C PHE A 37 9.81 -1.53 10.99
N VAL A 38 9.61 -1.44 12.30
CA VAL A 38 9.42 -2.60 13.18
C VAL A 38 7.99 -2.52 13.70
N TYR A 39 7.24 -3.61 13.58
CA TYR A 39 5.89 -3.71 14.12
C TYR A 39 5.92 -4.14 15.60
N GLU A 40 4.80 -4.01 16.31
CA GLU A 40 4.72 -4.26 17.77
C GLU A 40 5.22 -5.65 18.19
N ASP A 41 5.08 -6.65 17.32
CA ASP A 41 5.56 -8.02 17.56
C ASP A 41 7.06 -8.24 17.24
N GLY A 42 7.78 -7.17 16.91
CA GLY A 42 9.22 -7.19 16.60
C GLY A 42 9.56 -7.56 15.16
N ARG A 43 8.57 -7.88 14.30
CA ARG A 43 8.84 -8.16 12.88
C ARG A 43 9.25 -6.90 12.14
N LYS A 44 10.25 -7.05 11.26
CA LYS A 44 10.78 -5.96 10.43
C LYS A 44 10.16 -6.00 9.05
N PHE A 45 9.60 -4.88 8.62
CA PHE A 45 9.04 -4.69 7.29
C PHE A 45 9.82 -3.62 6.54
N ASN A 46 9.94 -3.77 5.23
CA ASN A 46 10.64 -2.81 4.38
C ASN A 46 9.73 -1.76 3.73
N CYS A 47 8.42 -1.97 3.74
CA CYS A 47 7.40 -1.03 3.29
C CYS A 47 6.00 -1.51 3.73
N VAL A 48 5.01 -0.63 3.56
CA VAL A 48 3.60 -0.91 3.89
C VAL A 48 3.03 -2.05 3.02
N GLU A 49 3.40 -2.13 1.74
CA GLU A 49 2.97 -3.22 0.85
C GLU A 49 3.41 -4.60 1.36
N GLN A 50 4.61 -4.72 1.95
CA GLN A 50 5.09 -5.96 2.55
C GLN A 50 4.25 -6.35 3.75
N PHE A 51 4.03 -5.41 4.67
CA PHE A 51 3.23 -5.61 5.87
C PHE A 51 1.80 -6.02 5.55
N PHE A 52 1.17 -5.32 4.60
CA PHE A 52 -0.21 -5.60 4.19
C PHE A 52 -0.39 -7.02 3.64
N HIS A 53 0.55 -7.49 2.82
CA HIS A 53 0.47 -8.83 2.26
C HIS A 53 0.92 -9.92 3.22
N ALA A 54 1.85 -9.63 4.14
CA ALA A 54 2.18 -10.52 5.25
C ALA A 54 0.96 -10.75 6.16
N GLY A 55 0.28 -9.68 6.58
CA GLY A 55 -0.94 -9.77 7.38
C GLY A 55 -2.06 -10.53 6.66
N LYS A 56 -2.17 -10.39 5.33
CA LYS A 56 -3.08 -11.22 4.53
C LYS A 56 -2.73 -12.71 4.60
N ALA A 57 -1.45 -13.06 4.43
CA ALA A 57 -1.00 -14.45 4.49
C ALA A 57 -1.23 -15.05 5.89
N GLU A 58 -1.04 -14.27 6.95
CA GLU A 58 -1.34 -14.67 8.33
C GLU A 58 -2.82 -14.91 8.56
N LEU A 59 -3.68 -14.01 8.08
CA LEU A 59 -5.13 -14.12 8.23
C LEU A 59 -5.67 -15.45 7.65
N PHE A 60 -5.12 -15.88 6.51
CA PHE A 60 -5.53 -17.11 5.84
C PHE A 60 -4.64 -18.33 6.15
N GLY A 61 -3.70 -18.21 7.09
CA GLY A 61 -2.82 -19.31 7.50
C GLY A 61 -1.83 -19.80 6.43
N ASP A 62 -1.53 -18.99 5.40
CA ASP A 62 -0.59 -19.34 4.34
C ASP A 62 0.86 -18.98 4.74
N HIS A 63 1.44 -19.81 5.62
CA HIS A 63 2.80 -19.62 6.11
C HIS A 63 3.87 -19.66 5.00
N GLU A 64 3.63 -20.41 3.91
CA GLU A 64 4.54 -20.45 2.78
C GLU A 64 4.58 -19.10 2.06
N ALA A 65 3.40 -18.51 1.79
CA ALA A 65 3.33 -17.17 1.21
C ALA A 65 3.91 -16.11 2.14
N LEU A 66 3.65 -16.19 3.44
CA LEU A 66 4.20 -15.29 4.45
C LEU A 66 5.73 -15.27 4.38
N ASP A 67 6.38 -16.44 4.43
CA ASP A 67 7.82 -16.57 4.34
C ASP A 67 8.39 -15.98 3.04
N GLN A 68 7.72 -16.22 1.91
CA GLN A 68 8.13 -15.67 0.63
C GLN A 68 8.00 -14.13 0.59
N ILE A 69 6.92 -13.59 1.15
CA ILE A 69 6.67 -12.14 1.23
C ILE A 69 7.73 -11.47 2.12
N MET A 70 8.05 -12.07 3.26
CA MET A 70 9.03 -11.52 4.21
C MET A 70 10.45 -11.48 3.64
N LYS A 71 10.81 -12.40 2.72
CA LYS A 71 12.13 -12.46 2.07
C LYS A 71 12.30 -11.48 0.90
N VAL A 72 11.22 -10.87 0.40
CA VAL A 72 11.25 -10.04 -0.82
C VAL A 72 11.30 -8.55 -0.47
N ARG A 73 12.18 -7.81 -1.16
CA ARG A 73 12.30 -6.33 -1.03
C ARG A 73 11.53 -5.53 -2.09
N ASN A 74 11.05 -6.18 -3.14
CA ASN A 74 10.39 -5.52 -4.25
C ASN A 74 8.87 -5.50 -4.03
N GLY A 75 8.28 -4.30 -3.90
CA GLY A 75 6.85 -4.10 -3.68
C GLY A 75 5.95 -4.78 -4.71
N ARG A 76 6.32 -4.76 -6.00
CA ARG A 76 5.54 -5.45 -7.06
C ARG A 76 5.53 -6.97 -6.87
N LYS A 77 6.66 -7.54 -6.42
CA LYS A 77 6.77 -8.98 -6.14
C LYS A 77 6.01 -9.37 -4.87
N GLN A 78 6.08 -8.54 -3.81
CA GLN A 78 5.23 -8.71 -2.61
C GLN A 78 3.75 -8.71 -2.99
N LYS A 79 3.32 -7.76 -3.82
CA LYS A 79 1.95 -7.69 -4.36
C LYS A 79 1.53 -8.92 -5.14
N SER A 80 2.42 -9.42 -6.00
CA SER A 80 2.17 -10.62 -6.78
C SER A 80 1.97 -11.85 -5.89
N LEU A 81 2.79 -12.00 -4.85
CA LEU A 81 2.67 -13.07 -3.86
C LEU A 81 1.38 -12.94 -3.03
N GLY A 82 1.05 -11.72 -2.59
CA GLY A 82 -0.17 -11.44 -1.85
C GLY A 82 -1.48 -11.73 -2.61
N ARG A 83 -1.45 -11.68 -3.94
CA ARG A 83 -2.57 -12.12 -4.81
C ARG A 83 -2.71 -13.64 -4.88
N LYS A 84 -1.66 -14.39 -4.54
CA LYS A 84 -1.61 -15.87 -4.60
C LYS A 84 -1.76 -16.55 -3.24
N VAL A 85 -2.04 -15.78 -2.17
CA VAL A 85 -2.31 -16.32 -0.83
C VAL A 85 -3.42 -17.37 -0.91
N LYS A 86 -3.11 -18.57 -0.45
CA LYS A 86 -4.02 -19.72 -0.37
C LYS A 86 -5.10 -19.45 0.68
N GLY A 87 -6.26 -20.09 0.53
CA GLY A 87 -7.37 -19.95 1.47
C GLY A 87 -8.05 -18.58 1.45
N PHE A 88 -7.75 -17.72 0.47
CA PHE A 88 -8.34 -16.39 0.37
C PHE A 88 -9.86 -16.44 0.25
N VAL A 89 -10.53 -15.80 1.20
CA VAL A 89 -11.97 -15.53 1.18
C VAL A 89 -12.18 -14.02 1.14
N GLU A 90 -12.89 -13.53 0.12
CA GLU A 90 -13.02 -12.09 -0.12
C GLU A 90 -13.76 -11.36 1.01
N GLU A 91 -14.80 -11.97 1.56
CA GLU A 91 -15.62 -11.36 2.62
C GLU A 91 -14.85 -11.25 3.95
N GLU A 92 -14.10 -12.29 4.33
CA GLU A 92 -13.19 -12.24 5.49
C GLU A 92 -12.10 -11.20 5.28
N TRP A 93 -11.57 -11.09 4.06
CA TRP A 93 -10.59 -10.07 3.74
C TRP A 93 -11.16 -8.66 3.83
N LYS A 94 -12.36 -8.42 3.32
CA LYS A 94 -13.03 -7.12 3.41
C LYS A 94 -13.23 -6.68 4.87
N ALA A 95 -13.59 -7.63 5.75
CA ALA A 95 -13.77 -7.38 7.17
C ALA A 95 -12.44 -7.07 7.89
N GLY A 96 -11.36 -7.80 7.58
CA GLY A 96 -10.08 -7.68 8.31
C GLY A 96 -9.07 -6.68 7.73
N LYS A 97 -9.11 -6.36 6.43
CA LYS A 97 -8.04 -5.59 5.77
C LYS A 97 -7.83 -4.18 6.33
N TYR A 98 -8.89 -3.53 6.81
CA TYR A 98 -8.79 -2.19 7.38
C TYR A 98 -8.18 -2.23 8.78
N GLN A 99 -8.48 -3.26 9.57
CA GLN A 99 -7.81 -3.46 10.85
C GLN A 99 -6.30 -3.60 10.64
N ILE A 100 -5.89 -4.41 9.66
CA ILE A 100 -4.47 -4.56 9.31
C ILE A 100 -3.87 -3.20 8.89
N LEU A 101 -4.58 -2.40 8.09
CA LEU A 101 -4.05 -1.11 7.62
C LEU A 101 -4.00 -0.02 8.72
N LEU A 102 -5.00 -0.01 9.62
CA LEU A 102 -5.14 0.98 10.69
C LEU A 102 -4.19 0.71 11.86
N LEU A 103 -3.78 -0.54 12.09
CA LEU A 103 -2.77 -0.88 13.11
C LEU A 103 -1.39 -0.22 12.90
N LEU A 104 -1.20 0.52 11.79
CA LEU A 104 -0.01 1.36 11.57
C LEU A 104 -0.07 2.71 12.31
N ASP A 105 -1.21 3.11 12.91
CA ASP A 105 -1.40 4.41 13.55
C ASP A 105 -1.09 4.45 15.06
N GLY A 106 -0.71 3.31 15.65
CA GLY A 106 -0.49 3.15 17.10
C GLY A 106 0.97 3.14 17.58
N SER A 107 1.92 3.68 16.80
CA SER A 107 3.36 3.74 17.14
C SER A 107 3.86 5.14 17.45
#